data_AF-A0A2K8KKL8-F1
#
_entry.id   AF-A0A2K8KKL8-F1
#
_cell.length_a   1.000
_cell.length_b   1.000
_cell.length_c   1.000
_cell.angle_alpha   90.00
_cell.angle_beta   90.00
_cell.angle_gamma   90.00
#
_symmetry.space_group_name_H-M   'P 1'
#
loop_
_entity.id
_entity.type
_entity.pdbx_description
1 polymer ?
#
loop_
_entity_poly.entity_id
_entity_poly.type
_entity_poly.pdbx_seq_one_letter_code
_entity_poly.pdbx_strand_id
1 'polypeptide(L)' 'MLTAHFYGGLLMVNPELHLWRAVLVAGLDDAAKAKTPADAAWIRSRDFVLVCHLAQVDPQAVLRAYRPERFLTAKKAA' A
#
# COMPACT_ATOMS: atom_id res chain seq x y z
N MET A 1 -7.04 -1.90 -37.58
CA MET A 1 -7.37 -3.25 -37.07
C MET A 1 -7.40 -3.19 -35.55
N LEU A 2 -8.60 -3.14 -34.97
CA LEU A 2 -8.81 -3.35 -33.54
C LEU A 2 -8.91 -4.85 -33.31
N THR A 3 -7.94 -5.46 -32.63
CA THR A 3 -8.09 -6.84 -32.17
C THR A 3 -8.63 -6.80 -30.76
N ALA A 4 -9.96 -6.89 -30.63
CA ALA A 4 -10.62 -7.12 -29.35
C ALA A 4 -10.41 -8.57 -28.93
N HIS A 5 -9.48 -8.81 -28.00
CA HIS A 5 -9.38 -10.10 -27.31
C HIS A 5 -10.35 -10.10 -26.13
N PHE A 6 -11.55 -10.61 -26.38
CA PHE A 6 -12.45 -11.07 -25.33
C PHE A 6 -11.86 -12.34 -24.69
N TYR A 7 -11.22 -12.19 -23.52
CA TYR A 7 -11.01 -13.30 -22.60
C TYR A 7 -12.17 -13.31 -21.60
N GLY A 8 -12.90 -14.41 -21.56
CA GLY A 8 -14.03 -14.61 -20.65
C GLY A 8 -13.63 -14.57 -19.18
N GLY A 9 -14.43 -13.88 -18.38
CA GLY A 9 -15.10 -14.46 -17.21
C GLY A 9 -14.29 -14.93 -15.99
N LEU A 10 -12.99 -14.68 -15.89
CA LEU A 10 -12.23 -14.84 -14.65
C LEU A 10 -11.43 -13.55 -14.43
N LEU A 11 -11.80 -12.78 -13.40
CA LEU A 11 -11.00 -11.68 -12.91
C LEU A 11 -9.62 -12.24 -12.57
N MET A 12 -8.64 -12.10 -13.47
CA MET A 12 -7.25 -12.43 -13.18
C MET A 12 -6.80 -11.46 -12.09
N VAL A 13 -6.85 -11.94 -10.86
CA VAL A 13 -6.24 -11.30 -9.70
C VAL A 13 -4.76 -11.16 -10.04
N ASN A 14 -4.27 -9.94 -10.26
CA ASN A 14 -2.84 -9.71 -10.40
C ASN A 14 -2.20 -9.93 -9.01
N PRO A 15 -1.48 -11.05 -8.78
CA PRO A 15 -0.98 -11.40 -7.46
C PRO A 15 0.14 -10.45 -7.02
N GLU A 16 0.91 -9.92 -7.96
CA GLU A 16 1.96 -8.95 -7.71
C GLU A 16 1.35 -7.63 -7.21
N LEU A 17 0.29 -7.15 -7.84
CA LEU A 17 -0.43 -5.97 -7.36
C LEU A 17 -0.99 -6.16 -5.94
N HIS A 18 -1.52 -7.35 -5.64
CA HIS A 18 -2.01 -7.67 -4.29
C HIS A 18 -0.88 -7.68 -3.26
N LEU A 19 0.26 -8.27 -3.61
CA LEU A 19 1.45 -8.28 -2.77
C LEU A 19 1.90 -6.85 -2.45
N TRP A 20 2.06 -5.99 -3.47
CA TRP A 20 2.53 -4.61 -3.24
C TRP A 20 1.54 -3.76 -2.44
N ARG A 21 0.24 -3.99 -2.59
CA ARG A 21 -0.77 -3.36 -1.73
C ARG A 21 -0.68 -3.84 -0.28
N ALA A 22 -0.42 -5.13 -0.06
CA ALA A 22 -0.19 -5.66 1.29
C ALA A 22 1.09 -5.08 1.92
N VAL A 23 2.18 -4.99 1.15
CA VAL A 23 3.44 -4.35 1.59
C VAL A 23 3.20 -2.89 1.94
N LEU A 24 2.46 -2.14 1.13
CA LEU A 24 2.11 -0.75 1.43
C LEU A 24 1.33 -0.63 2.75
N VAL A 25 0.31 -1.47 2.95
CA VAL A 25 -0.47 -1.47 4.20
C VAL A 25 0.40 -1.79 5.41
N ALA A 26 1.29 -2.80 5.30
CA ALA A 26 2.21 -3.17 6.37
C ALA A 26 3.18 -2.02 6.71
N GLY A 27 3.78 -1.38 5.71
CA GLY A 27 4.68 -0.25 5.92
C GLY A 27 3.98 0.97 6.54
N LEU A 28 2.71 1.22 6.20
CA LEU A 28 1.89 2.25 6.84
C LEU A 28 1.55 1.90 8.30
N ASP A 29 1.29 0.63 8.60
CA ASP A 29 1.06 0.13 9.95
C ASP A 29 2.32 0.26 10.83
N ASP A 30 3.48 -0.12 10.30
CA ASP A 30 4.77 0.04 10.97
C ASP A 30 5.09 1.52 11.24
N ALA A 31 4.87 2.39 10.24
CA ALA A 31 5.05 3.84 10.42
C ALA A 31 4.09 4.43 11.45
N ALA A 32 2.87 3.89 11.60
CA ALA A 32 1.91 4.33 12.62
C ALA A 32 2.30 3.90 14.04
N LYS A 33 3.01 2.77 14.17
CA LYS A 33 3.44 2.18 15.45
C LYS A 33 4.88 2.55 15.83
N ALA A 34 5.59 3.25 14.96
CA ALA A 34 6.97 3.68 15.15
C ALA A 34 7.16 4.42 16.48
N LYS A 35 8.17 4.01 17.25
CA LYS A 35 8.52 4.63 18.54
C LYS A 35 9.46 5.81 18.39
N THR A 36 10.18 5.87 17.27
CA THR A 36 11.10 6.97 16.95
C THR A 36 10.76 7.60 15.60
N PRO A 37 11.10 8.90 15.40
CA PRO A 37 10.94 9.54 14.10
C PRO A 37 11.74 8.87 12.98
N ALA A 38 12.85 8.21 13.31
CA ALA A 38 13.66 7.48 12.34
C ALA A 38 12.91 6.25 11.81
N ASP A 39 12.21 5.52 12.68
CA ASP A 39 11.41 4.36 12.29
C ASP A 39 10.21 4.74 11.41
N ALA A 40 9.64 5.94 11.63
CA ALA A 40 8.57 6.49 10.79
C ALA A 40 9.07 7.11 9.48
N ALA A 41 10.38 7.29 9.28
CA ALA A 41 10.94 8.04 8.15
C ALA A 41 10.73 7.35 6.80
N TRP A 42 10.42 6.05 6.79
CA TRP A 42 10.13 5.30 5.57
C TRP A 42 9.08 5.98 4.69
N ILE A 43 8.02 6.56 5.28
CA ILE A 43 6.95 7.26 4.54
C ILE A 43 7.44 8.50 3.74
N ARG A 44 8.65 8.99 4.03
CA ARG A 44 9.31 10.11 3.34
C ARG A 44 10.47 9.65 2.45
N SER A 45 10.71 8.34 2.37
CA SER A 45 11.82 7.75 1.62
C SER A 45 11.47 7.55 0.16
N ARG A 46 12.50 7.30 -0.66
CA ARG A 46 12.34 6.88 -2.06
C ARG A 46 11.67 5.50 -2.18
N ASP A 47 11.85 4.63 -1.20
CA ASP A 47 11.29 3.28 -1.21
C ASP A 47 9.77 3.31 -1.04
N PHE A 48 9.24 4.24 -0.24
CA PHE A 48 7.80 4.47 -0.15
C PHE A 48 7.20 4.86 -1.51
N VAL A 49 7.86 5.73 -2.26
CA VAL A 49 7.42 6.13 -3.61
C VAL A 49 7.42 4.94 -4.55
N LEU A 50 8.47 4.11 -4.51
CA LEU A 50 8.57 2.89 -5.31
C LEU A 50 7.43 1.91 -4.98
N VAL A 51 7.17 1.65 -3.70
CA VAL A 51 6.09 0.77 -3.25
C VAL A 51 4.71 1.29 -3.70
N CYS A 52 4.47 2.61 -3.62
CA CYS A 52 3.23 3.21 -4.13
C CYS A 52 3.03 2.98 -5.64
N HIS A 53 4.08 3.15 -6.44
CA HIS A 53 4.02 2.88 -7.88
C HIS A 53 3.72 1.40 -8.17
N LEU A 54 4.40 0.48 -7.47
CA LEU A 54 4.18 -0.96 -7.61
C LEU A 54 2.78 -1.39 -7.15
N ALA A 55 2.22 -0.70 -6.15
CA ALA A 55 0.85 -0.86 -5.68
C ALA A 55 -0.20 -0.13 -6.53
N GLN A 56 0.22 0.57 -7.59
CA GLN A 56 -0.60 1.39 -8.48
C GLN A 56 -1.45 2.44 -7.74
N VAL A 57 -0.82 3.18 -6.83
CA VAL A 57 -1.43 4.30 -6.10
C VAL A 57 -0.55 5.54 -6.16
N ASP A 58 -1.17 6.73 -6.15
CA ASP A 58 -0.44 7.99 -6.07
C ASP A 58 0.16 8.18 -4.66
N PRO A 59 1.50 8.33 -4.53
CA PRO A 59 2.12 8.58 -3.22
C PRO A 59 1.53 9.79 -2.50
N GLN A 60 1.20 10.87 -3.22
CA GLN A 60 0.65 12.07 -2.60
C GLN A 60 -0.80 11.88 -2.12
N ALA A 61 -1.59 11.10 -2.84
CA ALA A 61 -2.92 10.68 -2.38
C ALA A 61 -2.83 9.83 -1.11
N VAL A 62 -1.88 8.88 -1.05
CA VAL A 62 -1.64 8.06 0.15
C VAL A 62 -1.28 8.95 1.33
N LEU A 63 -0.33 9.88 1.19
CA LEU A 63 0.06 10.82 2.25
C LEU A 63 -1.11 11.67 2.74
N ARG A 64 -1.94 12.19 1.83
CA ARG A 64 -3.12 13.00 2.17
C ARG A 64 -4.20 12.18 2.89
N ALA A 65 -4.37 10.92 2.51
CA ALA A 65 -5.35 10.01 3.10
C ALA A 65 -4.84 9.32 4.38
N TYR A 66 -3.53 9.29 4.61
CA TYR A 66 -2.92 8.60 5.73
C TYR A 66 -3.36 9.19 7.06
N ARG A 67 -3.91 8.33 7.93
CA ARG A 67 -4.40 8.65 9.27
C ARG A 67 -3.87 7.58 10.22
N PRO A 68 -2.75 7.81 10.92
CA PRO A 68 -2.08 6.78 11.72
C PRO A 68 -2.99 6.22 12.84
N GLU A 69 -3.97 6.99 13.30
CA GLU A 69 -4.93 6.59 14.33
C GLU A 69 -5.75 5.36 13.92
N ARG A 70 -6.00 5.21 12.61
CA ARG A 70 -6.73 4.06 12.05
C ARG A 70 -5.97 2.74 12.19
N PHE A 71 -4.65 2.79 12.26
CA PHE A 71 -3.79 1.60 12.43
C PHE A 71 -3.62 1.21 13.90
N LEU A 72 -3.73 2.18 14.81
CA LEU A 72 -3.64 1.95 16.25
C LEU A 72 -4.89 1.26 16.84
N THR A 73 -6.01 1.23 16.11
CA THR A 73 -7.31 0.72 16.61
C THR A 73 -7.47 -0.80 16.44
N ALA A 74 -6.53 -1.49 15.78
CA ALA A 74 -6.53 -2.95 15.71
C ALA A 74 -6.10 -3.55 17.05
N LYS A 75 -7.05 -3.68 17.99
CA LYS A 75 -6.87 -4.55 19.17
C LYS A 75 -6.50 -5.96 18.68
N LYS A 76 -5.45 -6.54 19.28
CA LYS A 76 -5.12 -7.97 19.16
C LYS A 76 -6.42 -8.78 19.26
N ALA A 77 -6.78 -9.51 18.22
CA ALA A 77 -7.62 -10.68 18.40
C ALA A 77 -6.80 -11.64 19.27
N ALA A 78 -7.29 -11.86 20.49
CA ALA A 78 -6.74 -12.81 21.44
C ALA A 78 -6.92 -14.25 20.94
#